data_AF-A0A7K3RV57-F1
#
_entry.id   AF-A0A7K3RV57-F1
#
_cell.length_a   1.000
_cell.length_b   1.000
_cell.length_c   1.000
_cell.angle_alpha   90.00
_cell.angle_beta   90.00
_cell.angle_gamma   90.00
#
_symmetry.space_group_name_H-M   'P 1'
#
loop_
_entity.id
_entity.type
_entity.pdbx_description
1 polymer ?
#
loop_
_entity_poly.entity_id
_entity_poly.type
_entity_poly.pdbx_seq_one_letter_code
_entity_poly.pdbx_strand_id
1 'polypeptide(L)' 'HADARTGSALPIAPAALSRPGLWKLVALSGGGPVTVFGEIGHRGFDPFAAWDPGEREEGAGTTSGSVVQLV' A
#
# COMPACT_ATOMS: atom_id res chain seq x y z
N HIS A 1 -0.48 -4.78 15.86
CA HIS A 1 -1.11 -6.09 15.63
C HIS A 1 -1.84 -5.99 14.30
N ALA A 2 -1.39 -6.69 13.26
CA ALA A 2 -2.02 -6.63 11.94
C ALA A 2 -3.17 -7.63 11.88
N ASP A 3 -4.39 -7.14 11.67
CA ASP A 3 -5.44 -7.71 10.80
C ASP A 3 -6.72 -6.89 10.97
N ALA A 4 -7.53 -6.75 9.92
CA ALA A 4 -8.92 -6.39 10.14
C ALA A 4 -9.93 -7.22 9.36
N ARG A 5 -9.53 -8.23 8.55
CA ARG A 5 -10.44 -9.33 8.18
C ARG A 5 -9.88 -10.46 7.31
N THR A 6 -8.59 -10.48 6.95
CA THR A 6 -8.00 -11.61 6.20
C THR A 6 -6.48 -11.64 6.36
N GLY A 7 -6.01 -12.25 7.45
CA GLY A 7 -5.13 -13.43 7.42
C GLY A 7 -3.67 -13.35 6.96
N SER A 8 -3.18 -12.30 6.30
CA SER A 8 -1.73 -12.21 6.02
C SER A 8 -1.27 -10.78 5.66
N ALA A 9 -1.01 -9.94 6.67
CA ALA A 9 -0.17 -8.78 6.43
C ALA A 9 1.25 -9.27 6.14
N LEU A 10 1.66 -9.22 4.87
CA LEU A 10 2.99 -9.62 4.43
C LEU A 10 4.02 -8.62 4.99
N PRO A 11 5.08 -9.06 5.70
CA PRO A 11 6.14 -8.17 6.14
C PRO A 11 6.75 -7.40 4.96
N ILE A 12 6.88 -6.08 5.13
CA ILE A 12 7.62 -5.24 4.20
C ILE A 12 9.12 -5.53 4.35
N ALA A 13 9.83 -5.67 3.24
CA ALA A 13 11.26 -5.94 3.28
C ALA A 13 12.03 -4.79 3.97
N PRO A 14 12.98 -5.07 4.89
CA PRO A 14 13.73 -4.02 5.59
C PRO A 14 14.45 -3.03 4.66
N ALA A 15 14.86 -3.48 3.48
CA ALA A 15 15.47 -2.62 2.46
C ALA A 15 14.50 -1.52 1.97
N ALA A 16 13.19 -1.80 1.92
CA ALA A 16 12.17 -0.82 1.56
C ALA A 16 11.98 0.26 2.64
N LEU A 17 12.31 -0.04 3.91
CA LEU A 17 12.24 0.95 5.01
C LEU A 17 13.28 2.07 4.88
N SER A 18 14.41 1.80 4.22
CA SER A 18 15.46 2.80 3.99
C SER A 18 15.17 3.67 2.75
N ARG A 19 14.11 3.36 1.99
CA ARG A 19 13.74 4.09 0.77
C ARG A 19 12.77 5.22 1.14
N PRO A 20 12.88 6.40 0.52
CA PRO A 20 11.90 7.48 0.68
C PRO A 20 10.48 7.08 0.23
N GLY A 21 10.28 5.96 -0.47
CA GLY A 21 8.95 5.47 -0.84
C GLY A 21 8.05 5.12 0.35
N LEU A 22 8.61 4.76 1.53
CA LEU A 22 7.79 4.25 2.62
C LEU A 22 6.89 5.32 3.27
N TRP A 23 7.38 6.56 3.42
CA TRP A 23 6.54 7.64 3.96
C TRP A 23 5.40 8.00 3.01
N LYS A 24 5.58 7.81 1.69
CA LYS A 24 4.51 8.02 0.70
C LYS A 24 3.36 7.05 0.93
N LEU A 25 3.65 5.78 1.28
CA LEU A 25 2.60 4.81 1.63
C LEU A 25 1.84 5.21 2.90
N VAL A 26 2.57 5.68 3.93
CA VAL A 26 1.94 6.15 5.17
C VAL A 26 1.03 7.35 4.88
N ALA A 27 1.52 8.34 4.13
CA ALA A 27 0.76 9.52 3.75
C ALA A 27 -0.47 9.19 2.89
N LEU A 28 -0.32 8.27 1.92
CA LEU A 28 -1.41 7.83 1.03
C LEU A 28 -2.48 7.03 1.79
N SER A 29 -2.08 6.21 2.76
CA SER A 29 -3.01 5.32 3.46
C SER A 29 -3.95 6.02 4.44
N GLY A 30 -3.54 7.16 5.01
CA GLY A 30 -4.25 7.80 6.14
C GLY A 30 -4.46 6.86 7.34
N GLY A 31 -3.69 5.77 7.46
CA GLY A 31 -3.87 4.72 8.47
C GLY A 31 -4.82 3.58 8.07
N GLY A 32 -5.40 3.60 6.87
CA GLY A 32 -6.24 2.54 6.32
C GLY A 32 -5.49 1.57 5.39
N PRO A 33 -6.14 0.50 4.92
CA PRO A 33 -5.57 -0.39 3.91
C PRO A 33 -5.34 0.34 2.58
N VAL A 34 -4.25 0.01 1.88
CA VAL A 34 -3.91 0.52 0.54
C VAL A 34 -3.60 -0.63 -0.41
N THR A 35 -3.91 -0.43 -1.69
CA THR A 35 -3.56 -1.37 -2.76
C THR A 35 -2.19 -1.00 -3.31
N VAL A 36 -1.33 -2.02 -3.45
CA VAL A 36 0.06 -1.86 -3.88
C VAL A 36 0.44 -2.90 -4.94
N PHE A 37 1.35 -2.53 -5.83
CA PHE A 37 2.00 -3.42 -6.79
C PHE A 37 3.49 -3.47 -6.50
N GLY A 38 4.07 -4.67 -6.55
CA GLY A 38 5.45 -4.90 -6.16
C GLY A 38 5.85 -6.37 -6.28
N GLU A 39 7.06 -6.67 -5.85
CA GLU A 39 7.65 -8.01 -5.90
C GLU A 39 7.60 -8.69 -4.53
N ILE A 40 7.31 -10.00 -4.49
CA ILE A 40 7.46 -10.82 -3.28
C ILE A 40 8.79 -11.55 -3.35
N GLY A 41 9.78 -11.11 -2.56
CA GLY A 41 11.09 -11.74 -2.43
C GLY A 41 11.25 -12.52 -1.14
N HIS A 42 12.39 -13.19 -0.97
CA HIS A 42 12.71 -13.97 0.24
C HIS A 42 12.66 -13.17 1.56
N ARG A 43 12.77 -11.84 1.49
CA ARG A 43 12.81 -10.94 2.65
C ARG A 43 11.51 -10.17 2.88
N GLY A 44 10.47 -10.43 2.08
CA GLY A 44 9.19 -9.73 2.15
C GLY A 44 8.84 -9.02 0.84
N PHE A 45 7.84 -8.15 0.92
CA PHE A 45 7.32 -7.39 -0.22
C PHE A 45 8.16 -6.13 -0.49
N ASP A 46 8.56 -5.91 -1.76
CA ASP A 46 9.14 -4.66 -2.23
C ASP A 46 8.13 -3.90 -3.12
N PRO A 47 7.54 -2.80 -2.64
CA PRO A 47 6.50 -2.08 -3.37
C PRO A 47 7.07 -1.12 -4.43
N PHE A 48 6.48 -1.13 -5.63
CA PHE A 48 6.84 -0.24 -6.75
C PHE A 48 5.81 0.87 -6.99
N ALA A 49 4.53 0.55 -6.81
CA ALA A 49 3.43 1.49 -6.98
C ALA A 49 2.35 1.29 -5.91
N ALA A 50 1.62 2.35 -5.60
CA ALA A 50 0.43 2.31 -4.76
C ALA A 50 -0.69 3.12 -5.42
N TRP A 51 -1.92 2.70 -5.18
CA TRP A 51 -3.11 3.42 -5.60
C TRP A 51 -3.72 4.12 -4.39
N ASP A 52 -4.11 5.37 -4.57
CA ASP A 52 -4.96 6.06 -3.63
C ASP A 52 -6.24 5.24 -3.43
N PRO A 53 -6.57 4.84 -2.19
CA PRO A 53 -7.84 4.22 -1.89
C PRO A 53 -8.86 5.36 -1.95
N GLY A 54 -9.24 5.76 -3.16
CA GLY A 54 -10.12 6.91 -3.37
C GLY A 54 -11.35 6.80 -2.49
N GLU A 55 -11.88 7.95 -2.09
CA GLU A 55 -12.95 8.05 -1.08
C GLU A 55 -13.94 6.91 -1.28
N ARG A 56 -14.01 6.04 -0.27
CA ARG A 56 -14.93 4.91 -0.28
C ARG A 56 -16.31 5.51 -0.06
N GLU A 57 -16.90 6.07 -1.10
CA GLU A 57 -18.29 6.46 -1.09
C GLU A 57 -19.09 5.16 -1.06
N GLU A 58 -19.92 5.00 -0.03
CA GLU A 58 -20.93 3.94 0.05
C GLU A 58 -21.98 4.20 -1.04
N GLY A 59 -21.62 3.95 -2.30
CA GLY A 59 -22.45 4.27 -3.46
C GLY A 59 -21.62 4.27 -4.74
N ALA A 60 -22.04 3.46 -5.72
CA ALA A 60 -21.34 3.20 -6.96
C ALA A 60 -20.93 4.47 -7.74
N GLY A 61 -19.65 4.82 -7.67
CA GLY A 61 -18.99 5.76 -8.56
C GLY A 61 -17.64 5.18 -9.00
N THR A 62 -17.32 5.27 -10.28
CA THR A 62 -16.03 4.82 -10.81
C THR A 62 -14.90 5.68 -10.22
N THR A 63 -14.27 5.18 -9.17
CA THR A 63 -13.13 5.82 -8.51
C THR A 63 -11.90 5.69 -9.41
N SER A 64 -11.55 6.77 -10.11
CA SER A 64 -10.25 6.87 -10.77
C SER A 64 -9.18 7.13 -9.70
N GLY A 65 -8.76 6.09 -8.99
CA GLY A 65 -7.69 6.17 -7.99
C GLY A 65 -6.38 6.65 -8.62
N SER A 66 -5.74 7.64 -7.99
CA SER A 66 -4.45 8.17 -8.44
C SER A 66 -3.31 7.17 -8.15
N VAL A 67 -2.33 7.06 -9.05
CA VAL A 67 -1.17 6.15 -8.89
C VAL A 67 0.03 6.91 -8.36
N VAL A 68 0.63 6.40 -7.29
CA VAL A 68 1.86 6.92 -6.68
C VAL A 68 3.02 5.96 -6.95
N GLN A 69 4.08 6.45 -7.60
CA GLN A 69 5.34 5.71 -7.78
C GLN A 69 6.22 5.79 -6.51
N LEU A 70 6.72 4.62 -6.10
CA LEU A 70 7.46 4.44 -4.83
C LEU A 70 8.98 4.32 -5.02
N VAL A 71 9.43 4.14 -6.27
CA VAL A 71 10.84 4.14 -6.66
C VAL A 71 11.39 5.54 -6.89
#